data_AF-A0A0R1SBB1-F1
#
_entry.id   AF-A0A0R1SBB1-F1
#
_cell.length_a   1.000
_cell.length_b   1.000
_cell.length_c   1.000
_cell.angle_alpha   90.00
_cell.angle_beta   90.00
_cell.angle_gamma   90.00
#
_symmetry.space_group_name_H-M   'P 1'
#
loop_
_entity.id
_entity.type
_entity.pdbx_description
1 polymer ?
#
loop_
_entity_poly.entity_id
_entity_poly.type
_entity_poly.pdbx_seq_one_letter_code
_entity_poly.pdbx_strand_id
1 'polypeptide(L)' 'MSDLKIKLINFLRKPVTVFVLRTVFYFAILLILLYIYGYNGVGSAKFIYNDF' A
#
# COMPACT_ATOMS: atom_id res chain seq x y z
N MET A 1 19.31 18.78 18.99
CA MET A 1 18.30 17.90 18.38
C MET A 1 16.94 18.50 18.68
N SER A 2 16.14 18.91 17.70
CA SER A 2 14.89 19.65 17.93
C SER A 2 13.85 18.82 18.70
N ASP A 3 13.17 19.40 19.69
CA ASP A 3 12.15 18.73 20.54
C ASP A 3 11.05 18.02 19.74
N LEU A 4 10.70 18.57 18.58
CA LEU A 4 9.76 17.98 17.63
C LEU A 4 10.19 16.59 17.13
N LYS A 5 11.48 16.40 16.85
CA LYS A 5 12.00 15.09 16.39
C LYS A 5 11.88 14.04 17.48
N ILE A 6 12.14 14.42 18.73
CA ILE A 6 12.06 13.50 19.89
C ILE A 6 10.61 13.11 20.15
N LYS A 7 9.67 14.06 20.10
CA LYS A 7 8.23 13.78 20.20
C LYS A 7 7.75 12.84 19.10
N LEU A 8 8.19 13.05 17.87
CA LEU A 8 7.84 12.20 16.73
C LEU A 8 8.37 10.77 16.89
N ILE A 9 9.63 10.61 17.27
CA ILE A 9 10.24 9.28 17.50
C ILE A 9 9.51 8.55 18.64
N ASN A 10 9.21 9.22 19.74
CA ASN A 10 8.48 8.61 20.85
C ASN A 10 7.06 8.20 20.47
N PHE A 11 6.39 8.97 19.60
CA PHE A 11 5.09 8.62 19.06
C PHE A 11 5.15 7.38 18.14
N LEU A 12 6.18 7.28 17.29
CA LEU A 12 6.42 6.15 16.40
C LEU A 12 6.82 4.86 17.13
N ARG A 13 7.30 4.94 18.37
CA ARG A 13 7.66 3.76 19.19
C ARG A 13 6.46 3.08 19.86
N LYS A 14 5.28 3.70 19.88
CA LYS A 14 4.11 3.08 20.51
C LYS A 14 3.65 1.86 19.70
N PRO A 15 3.28 0.74 20.36
CA PRO A 15 2.91 -0.50 19.66
C PRO A 15 1.71 -0.30 18.72
N VAL A 16 0.74 0.51 19.14
CA VAL A 16 -0.43 0.87 18.32
C VAL A 16 -0.03 1.64 17.07
N THR A 17 0.88 2.62 17.20
CA THR A 17 1.37 3.39 16.05
C THR A 17 2.09 2.49 15.05
N VAL A 18 2.93 1.57 15.53
CA VAL A 18 3.63 0.60 14.68
C VAL A 18 2.63 -0.34 13.98
N PHE A 19 1.60 -0.80 14.69
CA PHE A 19 0.54 -1.62 14.10
C PHE A 19 -0.18 -0.88 12.97
N VAL A 20 -0.68 0.34 13.24
CA VAL A 20 -1.38 1.16 12.24
C VAL A 20 -0.49 1.44 11.04
N LEU A 21 0.78 1.80 11.26
CA LEU A 21 1.72 2.09 10.18
C LEU A 21 1.95 0.87 9.29
N ARG A 22 2.11 -0.32 9.89
CA ARG A 22 2.22 -1.58 9.13
C ARG A 22 0.94 -1.86 8.34
N THR A 23 -0.22 -1.71 8.96
CA THR A 23 -1.52 -1.93 8.28
C THR A 23 -1.66 -1.01 7.06
N VAL A 24 -1.41 0.29 7.22
CA VAL A 24 -1.48 1.25 6.11
C VAL A 24 -0.46 0.92 5.03
N PHE A 25 0.76 0.52 5.40
CA PHE A 25 1.80 0.13 4.45
C PHE A 25 1.39 -1.09 3.60
N TYR A 26 0.94 -2.17 4.23
CA TYR A 26 0.49 -3.36 3.50
C TYR A 26 -0.78 -3.09 2.69
N PHE A 27 -1.69 -2.25 3.20
CA PHE A 27 -2.87 -1.83 2.46
C PHE A 27 -2.52 -1.03 1.21
N ALA A 28 -1.57 -0.10 1.30
CA ALA A 28 -1.08 0.66 0.14
C ALA A 28 -0.45 -0.27 -0.91
N ILE A 29 0.33 -1.28 -0.47
CA ILE A 29 0.85 -2.32 -1.37
C ILE A 29 -0.31 -3.04 -2.08
N LEU A 30 -1.33 -3.48 -1.35
CA LEU A 30 -2.51 -4.13 -1.96
C LEU A 30 -3.21 -3.23 -2.98
N LEU A 31 -3.37 -1.93 -2.70
CA LEU A 31 -3.95 -0.97 -3.65
C LEU A 31 -3.09 -0.81 -4.90
N ILE A 32 -1.76 -0.76 -4.76
CA ILE A 32 -0.84 -0.70 -5.90
C ILE A 32 -0.95 -1.98 -6.74
N LEU A 33 -1.00 -3.15 -6.10
CA LEU A 33 -1.22 -4.41 -6.82
C LEU A 33 -2.56 -4.37 -7.56
N LEU A 34 -3.64 -4.01 -6.89
CA LEU A 34 -4.97 -3.92 -7.52
C LEU A 34 -4.96 -2.95 -8.71
N TYR A 35 -4.31 -1.79 -8.55
CA TYR A 35 -4.15 -0.81 -9.61
C TYR A 35 -3.39 -1.37 -10.81
N ILE A 36 -2.24 -2.02 -10.58
CA ILE A 36 -1.44 -2.61 -11.67
C ILE A 36 -2.19 -3.75 -12.36
N TYR A 37 -2.82 -4.65 -11.60
CA TYR A 37 -3.54 -5.80 -12.18
C TYR A 37 -4.84 -5.41 -12.87
N GLY A 38 -5.58 -4.44 -12.31
CA GLY A 38 -6.86 -4.01 -12.85
C GLY A 38 -6.75 -3.00 -13.99
N TYR A 39 -5.80 -2.05 -13.91
CA TYR A 39 -5.72 -0.94 -14.86
C TYR A 39 -4.69 -1.15 -15.97
N ASN A 40 -3.50 -1.74 -15.67
CA ASN A 40 -2.48 -1.96 -16.69
C ASN A 40 -2.74 -3.19 -17.57
N GLY A 41 -3.92 -3.81 -17.47
CA GLY A 41 -4.31 -4.92 -18.33
C GLY A 41 -3.41 -6.15 -18.21
N VAL A 42 -2.62 -6.29 -17.14
CA VAL A 42 -1.76 -7.47 -16.91
C VAL A 42 -2.62 -8.75 -16.75
N GLY A 43 -3.88 -8.59 -16.34
CA GLY A 43 -4.91 -9.63 -16.36
C GLY A 43 -5.91 -9.53 -17.52
N SER A 44 -5.77 -8.53 -18.39
CA SER A 44 -6.38 -8.58 -19.72
C SER A 44 -5.54 -9.57 -20.51
N ALA A 45 -5.75 -10.87 -20.24
CA ALA A 45 -5.92 -11.78 -21.36
C ALA A 45 -6.85 -11.01 -22.28
N LYS A 46 -6.27 -10.39 -23.32
CA LYS A 46 -7.00 -9.91 -24.47
C LYS A 46 -7.78 -11.13 -24.86
N PHE A 47 -9.00 -11.26 -24.33
CA PHE A 47 -9.78 -12.46 -24.51
C PHE A 47 -9.92 -12.51 -26.01
N ILE A 48 -9.25 -13.48 -26.64
CA ILE A 48 -9.41 -13.76 -28.06
C ILE A 48 -10.76 -14.47 -28.15
N TYR A 49 -11.83 -13.75 -27.79
CA TYR A 49 -13.22 -14.09 -28.05
C TYR A 49 -13.79 -13.12 -29.09
N ASN A 50 -12.92 -12.58 -29.96
CA ASN A 50 -13.31 -11.81 -31.14
C ASN A 50 -13.07 -12.61 -32.44
N ASP A 51 -13.25 -13.93 -32.39
CA ASP A 51 -13.34 -14.80 -33.58
C ASP A 51 -14.55 -15.75 -33.47
N PHE A 52 -15.64 -15.28 -32.83
CA PHE A 52 -16.98 -15.89 -32.94
C PHE A 52 -18.02 -14.82 -33.22
#